data_AF-A0A1Q7CGK0-F1
#
_entry.id   AF-A0A1Q7CGK0-F1
#
_cell.length_a   1.000
_cell.length_b   1.000
_cell.length_c   1.000
_cell.angle_alpha   90.00
_cell.angle_beta   90.00
_cell.angle_gamma   90.00
#
_symmetry.space_group_name_H-M   'P 1'
#
loop_
_entity.id
_entity.type
_entity.pdbx_description
1 polymer ?
#
loop_
_entity_poly.entity_id
_entity_poly.type
_entity_poly.pdbx_seq_one_letter_code
_entity_poly.pdbx_strand_id
1 'polypeptide(L)'
;MKIKRLERYHSTEEGEHTELDSPLKEQLSDPKARQDWAQSQRFAAVILRAASRNLAVPVKAWLIELTGKLGCAADVEADLLGYLFRIGDATAGKYLSSELWDRKDDCGGQVLRSLHAVRYSDELLPFVSQALKSPNPITVTHPALFLGEHGSPSSQDLLWQRLESLWTAWHDRASELQIATMNFSAGANPAQQANQLEQALASPPAHAKNWKLSPAEIDRLRSGCLTDACREVADGHRVLNL
;
A
#
# COMPACT_ATOMS: atom_id res chain seq x y z
N MET A 1 46.49 -2.57 -20.23
CA MET A 1 45.23 -2.84 -20.95
C MET A 1 44.08 -2.60 -19.97
N LYS A 2 43.47 -1.40 -19.99
CA LYS A 2 42.40 -1.01 -19.05
C LYS A 2 41.07 -1.38 -19.69
N ILE A 3 40.37 -2.35 -19.09
CA ILE A 3 39.03 -2.76 -19.50
C ILE A 3 38.09 -1.61 -19.15
N LYS A 4 37.43 -1.04 -20.18
CA LYS A 4 36.38 -0.03 -20.04
C LYS A 4 35.24 -0.63 -19.20
N ARG A 5 34.96 0.02 -18.07
CA ARG A 5 33.76 -0.18 -17.28
C ARG A 5 32.58 0.19 -18.16
N LEU A 6 31.81 -0.81 -18.59
CA LEU A 6 30.56 -0.63 -19.32
C LEU A 6 29.66 0.32 -18.53
N GLU A 7 29.18 1.32 -19.26
CA GLU A 7 28.41 2.44 -18.76
C GLU A 7 27.09 1.97 -18.16
N ARG A 8 26.70 2.65 -17.08
CA ARG A 8 25.37 2.57 -16.47
C ARG A 8 24.34 2.82 -17.57
N TYR A 9 23.45 1.85 -17.79
CA TYR A 9 22.18 2.07 -18.47
C TYR A 9 21.52 3.31 -17.83
N HIS A 10 21.28 4.34 -18.64
CA HIS A 10 20.44 5.46 -18.25
C HIS A 10 19.09 4.88 -17.81
N SER A 11 18.71 5.07 -16.55
CA SER A 11 17.30 5.04 -16.20
C SER A 11 16.66 6.14 -17.02
N THR A 12 15.69 5.81 -17.86
CA THR A 12 14.80 6.82 -18.44
C THR A 12 14.24 7.65 -17.29
N GLU A 13 14.53 8.95 -17.29
CA GLU A 13 13.86 9.89 -16.40
C GLU A 13 12.36 9.79 -16.66
N GLU A 14 11.53 9.94 -15.62
CA GLU A 14 10.09 9.94 -15.80
C GLU A 14 9.69 11.10 -16.73
N GLY A 15 8.94 10.80 -17.78
CA GLY A 15 8.61 11.77 -18.80
C GLY A 15 7.46 11.31 -19.69
N GLU A 16 6.83 12.27 -20.37
CA GLU A 16 5.87 11.98 -21.43
C GLU A 16 6.60 11.84 -22.77
N HIS A 17 6.66 10.62 -23.30
CA HIS A 17 7.30 10.31 -24.58
C HIS A 17 6.24 10.00 -25.65
N THR A 18 5.76 11.02 -26.34
CA THR A 18 4.70 10.87 -27.37
C THR A 18 5.11 9.96 -28.53
N GLU A 19 6.41 9.85 -28.80
CA GLU A 19 6.99 8.93 -29.78
C GLU A 19 6.74 7.45 -29.44
N LEU A 20 6.43 7.14 -28.18
CA LEU A 20 6.10 5.79 -27.72
C LEU A 20 4.59 5.51 -27.73
N ASP A 21 3.73 6.49 -27.98
CA ASP A 21 2.27 6.31 -27.87
C ASP A 21 1.74 5.21 -28.79
N SER A 22 2.15 5.22 -30.06
CA SER A 22 1.73 4.22 -31.04
C SER A 22 2.13 2.79 -30.64
N PRO A 23 3.42 2.47 -30.39
CA PRO A 23 3.81 1.11 -30.02
C PRO A 23 3.23 0.68 -28.66
N LEU A 24 3.15 1.59 -27.67
CA LEU A 24 2.55 1.27 -26.38
C LEU A 24 1.03 1.02 -26.49
N LYS A 25 0.32 1.77 -27.35
CA LYS A 25 -1.11 1.57 -27.60
C LYS A 25 -1.39 0.23 -28.30
N GLU A 26 -0.56 -0.15 -29.25
CA GLU A 26 -0.62 -1.47 -29.90
C GLU A 26 -0.45 -2.59 -28.87
N GLN A 27 0.56 -2.48 -28.01
CA GLN A 27 0.81 -3.47 -26.97
C GLN A 27 -0.27 -3.51 -25.88
N LEU A 28 -0.86 -2.37 -25.51
CA LEU A 28 -2.04 -2.31 -24.61
C LEU A 28 -3.25 -3.04 -25.21
N SER A 29 -3.36 -3.06 -26.53
CA SER A 29 -4.45 -3.72 -27.25
C SER A 29 -4.22 -5.22 -27.46
N ASP A 30 -2.98 -5.71 -27.31
CA ASP A 30 -2.64 -7.13 -27.44
C ASP A 30 -2.97 -7.89 -26.14
N PRO A 31 -3.92 -8.85 -26.16
CA PRO A 31 -4.20 -9.68 -24.99
C PRO A 31 -2.98 -10.50 -24.54
N LYS A 32 -2.08 -10.89 -25.45
CA LYS A 32 -0.90 -11.69 -25.10
C LYS A 32 0.09 -10.91 -24.26
N ALA A 33 0.22 -9.61 -24.49
CA ALA A 33 1.04 -8.72 -23.69
C ALA A 33 0.57 -8.62 -22.22
N ARG A 34 -0.68 -9.05 -21.95
CA ARG A 34 -1.36 -8.96 -20.65
C ARG A 34 -1.62 -10.32 -20.00
N GLN A 35 -1.21 -11.42 -20.64
CA GLN A 35 -1.42 -12.79 -20.14
C GLN A 35 -0.26 -13.30 -19.28
N ASP A 36 0.97 -12.90 -19.61
CA ASP A 36 2.14 -13.24 -18.82
C ASP A 36 2.36 -12.18 -17.73
N TRP A 37 2.45 -12.63 -16.47
CA TRP A 37 2.56 -11.71 -15.32
C TRP A 37 3.85 -10.89 -15.36
N ALA A 38 4.99 -11.51 -15.67
CA ALA A 38 6.28 -10.82 -15.69
C ALA A 38 6.35 -9.79 -16.84
N GLN A 39 5.78 -10.14 -18.00
CA GLN A 39 5.65 -9.24 -19.13
C GLN A 39 4.70 -8.08 -18.81
N SER A 40 3.56 -8.36 -18.17
CA SER A 40 2.58 -7.36 -17.75
C SER A 40 3.20 -6.34 -16.79
N GLN A 41 3.95 -6.82 -15.79
CA GLN A 41 4.65 -5.96 -14.84
C GLN A 41 5.69 -5.07 -15.52
N ARG A 42 6.56 -5.65 -16.37
CA ARG A 42 7.55 -4.86 -17.12
C ARG A 42 6.88 -3.81 -18.00
N PHE A 43 5.77 -4.17 -18.63
CA PHE A 43 5.05 -3.27 -19.50
C PHE A 43 4.37 -2.13 -18.73
N ALA A 44 3.72 -2.43 -17.60
CA ALA A 44 3.15 -1.41 -16.72
C ALA A 44 4.23 -0.45 -16.18
N ALA A 45 5.40 -0.96 -15.80
CA ALA A 45 6.53 -0.12 -15.39
C ALA A 45 7.03 0.82 -16.51
N VAL A 46 6.98 0.38 -17.78
CA VAL A 46 7.28 1.26 -18.92
C VAL A 46 6.20 2.33 -19.09
N ILE A 47 4.92 1.97 -18.95
CA ILE A 47 3.81 2.94 -18.98
C ILE A 47 3.99 3.98 -17.88
N LEU A 48 4.25 3.54 -16.64
CA LEU A 48 4.55 4.43 -15.51
C LEU A 48 5.62 5.43 -15.89
N ARG A 49 6.77 4.98 -16.41
CA ARG A 49 7.92 5.88 -16.60
C ARG A 49 7.83 6.74 -17.85
N ALA A 50 7.25 6.24 -18.94
CA ALA A 50 7.45 6.84 -20.26
C ALA A 50 6.18 7.16 -21.06
N ALA A 51 5.01 6.61 -20.71
CA ALA A 51 3.81 6.89 -21.49
C ALA A 51 3.40 8.37 -21.39
N SER A 52 2.94 8.94 -22.51
CA SER A 52 2.31 10.26 -22.48
C SER A 52 0.87 10.18 -21.93
N ARG A 53 0.26 11.32 -21.65
CA ARG A 53 -1.16 11.44 -21.28
C ARG A 53 -2.14 10.89 -22.32
N ASN A 54 -1.71 10.71 -23.58
CA ASN A 54 -2.57 10.17 -24.64
C ASN A 54 -2.97 8.70 -24.38
N LEU A 55 -2.25 7.98 -23.51
CA LEU A 55 -2.57 6.60 -23.13
C LEU A 55 -3.50 6.49 -21.92
N ALA A 56 -4.02 7.59 -21.38
CA ALA A 56 -4.89 7.57 -20.20
C ALA A 56 -6.11 6.65 -20.38
N VAL A 57 -6.76 6.70 -21.55
CA VAL A 57 -7.95 5.88 -21.84
C VAL A 57 -7.63 4.38 -21.85
N PRO A 58 -6.70 3.87 -22.67
CA PRO A 58 -6.39 2.43 -22.68
C PRO A 58 -5.77 1.94 -21.36
N VAL A 59 -5.00 2.77 -20.64
CA VAL A 59 -4.49 2.41 -19.31
C VAL A 59 -5.62 2.23 -18.29
N LYS A 60 -6.59 3.15 -18.25
CA LYS A 60 -7.77 3.01 -17.38
C LYS A 60 -8.60 1.78 -17.73
N ALA A 61 -8.75 1.46 -19.01
CA ALA A 61 -9.44 0.24 -19.43
C ALA A 61 -8.74 -1.02 -18.92
N TRP A 62 -7.40 -1.06 -18.98
CA TRP A 62 -6.63 -2.19 -18.44
C TRP A 62 -6.73 -2.28 -16.91
N LEU A 63 -6.65 -1.16 -16.21
CA LEU A 63 -6.84 -1.13 -14.76
C LEU A 63 -8.22 -1.68 -14.37
N ILE A 64 -9.29 -1.21 -15.01
CA ILE A 64 -10.66 -1.73 -14.77
C ILE A 64 -10.72 -3.24 -15.01
N GLU A 65 -10.10 -3.74 -16.08
CA GLU A 65 -10.07 -5.18 -16.37
C GLU A 65 -9.35 -5.99 -15.27
N LEU A 66 -8.23 -5.49 -14.74
CA LEU A 66 -7.49 -6.15 -13.66
C LEU A 66 -8.34 -6.21 -12.39
N THR A 67 -8.92 -5.08 -11.99
CA THR A 67 -9.73 -4.96 -10.78
C THR A 67 -11.06 -5.73 -10.83
N GLY A 68 -11.56 -6.05 -12.03
CA GLY A 68 -12.76 -6.85 -12.24
C GLY A 68 -12.54 -8.36 -12.17
N LYS A 69 -11.30 -8.83 -12.08
CA LYS A 69 -10.96 -10.26 -12.00
C LYS A 69 -10.72 -10.70 -10.57
N LEU A 70 -10.98 -11.97 -10.29
CA LEU A 70 -10.53 -12.60 -9.05
C LEU A 70 -9.00 -12.70 -9.05
N GLY A 71 -8.38 -12.26 -7.95
CA GLY A 71 -6.94 -12.29 -7.77
C GLY A 71 -6.34 -10.90 -7.56
N CYS A 72 -5.02 -10.85 -7.56
CA CYS A 72 -4.27 -9.66 -7.21
C CYS A 72 -3.10 -9.46 -8.17
N ALA A 73 -3.15 -8.40 -8.98
CA ALA A 73 -2.04 -8.00 -9.85
C ALA A 73 -1.38 -6.74 -9.29
N ALA A 74 -1.10 -6.72 -7.98
CA ALA A 74 -0.74 -5.52 -7.22
C ALA A 74 0.35 -4.66 -7.87
N ASP A 75 1.44 -5.27 -8.36
CA ASP A 75 2.52 -4.53 -9.01
C ASP A 75 2.09 -3.87 -10.32
N VAL A 76 1.28 -4.57 -11.13
CA VAL A 76 0.74 -4.04 -12.39
C VAL A 76 -0.24 -2.91 -12.08
N GLU A 77 -1.19 -3.13 -11.18
CA GLU A 77 -2.18 -2.14 -10.75
C GLU A 77 -1.51 -0.89 -10.17
N ALA A 78 -0.46 -1.06 -9.36
CA ALA A 78 0.34 0.03 -8.78
C ALA A 78 1.05 0.86 -9.84
N ASP A 79 1.71 0.25 -10.83
CA ASP A 79 2.38 0.97 -11.92
C ASP A 79 1.36 1.76 -12.77
N LEU A 80 0.19 1.18 -13.07
CA LEU A 80 -0.87 1.86 -13.82
C LEU A 80 -1.49 3.00 -13.02
N LEU A 81 -1.72 2.83 -11.71
CA LEU A 81 -2.17 3.91 -10.82
C LEU A 81 -1.12 5.02 -10.72
N GLY A 82 0.15 4.65 -10.57
CA GLY A 82 1.27 5.58 -10.52
C GLY A 82 1.36 6.42 -11.80
N TYR A 83 1.11 5.82 -12.96
CA TYR A 83 0.98 6.53 -14.23
C TYR A 83 -0.14 7.57 -14.17
N LEU A 84 -1.33 7.21 -13.71
CA LEU A 84 -2.47 8.12 -13.63
C LEU A 84 -2.20 9.30 -12.70
N PHE A 85 -1.57 9.06 -11.54
CA PHE A 85 -1.10 10.14 -10.68
C PHE A 85 -0.04 11.01 -11.36
N ARG A 86 0.95 10.41 -12.03
CA ARG A 86 2.01 11.17 -12.72
C ARG A 86 1.47 12.14 -13.76
N ILE A 87 0.47 11.74 -14.54
CA ILE A 87 -0.12 12.61 -15.58
C ILE A 87 -1.20 13.56 -15.03
N GLY A 88 -1.49 13.50 -13.72
CA GLY A 88 -2.54 14.30 -13.09
C GLY A 88 -3.95 13.92 -13.56
N ASP A 89 -4.21 12.64 -13.86
CA ASP A 89 -5.55 12.19 -14.24
C ASP A 89 -6.49 12.31 -13.02
N ALA A 90 -7.57 13.08 -13.17
CA ALA A 90 -8.51 13.38 -12.10
C ALA A 90 -9.22 12.15 -11.51
N THR A 91 -9.15 10.98 -12.16
CA THR A 91 -9.74 9.73 -11.68
C THR A 91 -8.77 8.86 -10.87
N ALA A 92 -7.47 9.18 -10.84
CA ALA A 92 -6.45 8.38 -10.13
C ALA A 92 -6.82 8.12 -8.66
N GLY A 93 -7.20 9.19 -7.95
CA GLY A 93 -7.61 9.11 -6.54
C GLY A 93 -8.86 8.25 -6.32
N LYS A 94 -9.81 8.25 -7.28
CA LYS A 94 -11.00 7.40 -7.20
C LYS A 94 -10.63 5.91 -7.32
N TYR A 95 -9.74 5.57 -8.24
CA TYR A 95 -9.27 4.19 -8.37
C TYR A 95 -8.53 3.73 -7.12
N LEU A 96 -7.58 4.53 -6.62
CA LEU A 96 -6.87 4.20 -5.38
C LEU A 96 -7.83 4.06 -4.18
N SER A 97 -8.84 4.92 -4.08
CA SER A 97 -9.83 4.81 -3.00
C SER A 97 -10.63 3.52 -3.09
N SER A 98 -11.05 3.11 -4.29
CA SER A 98 -11.76 1.85 -4.51
C SER A 98 -10.89 0.65 -4.15
N GLU A 99 -9.61 0.70 -4.53
CA GLU A 99 -8.62 -0.31 -4.16
C GLU A 99 -8.50 -0.49 -2.65
N LEU A 100 -8.43 0.61 -1.92
CA LEU A 100 -8.23 0.60 -0.47
C LEU A 100 -9.51 0.36 0.33
N TRP A 101 -10.68 0.61 -0.24
CA TRP A 101 -11.94 0.62 0.50
C TRP A 101 -12.91 -0.50 0.10
N ASP A 102 -13.05 -0.77 -1.19
CA ASP A 102 -14.09 -1.67 -1.69
C ASP A 102 -13.63 -3.14 -1.69
N ARG A 103 -12.31 -3.38 -1.65
CA ARG A 103 -11.73 -4.72 -1.67
C ARG A 103 -11.94 -5.46 -0.34
N LYS A 104 -12.13 -6.78 -0.47
CA LYS A 104 -12.35 -7.70 0.66
C LYS A 104 -11.11 -8.54 0.99
N ASP A 105 -10.08 -8.44 0.17
CA ASP A 105 -8.79 -9.10 0.35
C ASP A 105 -7.68 -8.07 0.65
N ASP A 106 -6.45 -8.54 0.82
CA ASP A 106 -5.26 -7.69 1.09
C ASP A 106 -4.71 -7.01 -0.16
N CYS A 107 -5.33 -7.19 -1.33
CA CYS A 107 -4.71 -6.74 -2.56
C CYS A 107 -4.65 -5.20 -2.65
N GLY A 108 -5.66 -4.49 -2.13
CA GLY A 108 -5.59 -3.02 -2.01
C GLY A 108 -4.37 -2.55 -1.20
N GLY A 109 -4.04 -3.27 -0.12
CA GLY A 109 -2.85 -2.99 0.68
C GLY A 109 -1.54 -3.28 -0.07
N GLN A 110 -1.50 -4.40 -0.81
CA GLN A 110 -0.38 -4.75 -1.68
C GLN A 110 -0.17 -3.70 -2.79
N VAL A 111 -1.25 -3.22 -3.41
CA VAL A 111 -1.21 -2.13 -4.41
C VAL A 111 -0.61 -0.88 -3.80
N LEU A 112 -1.04 -0.49 -2.58
CA LEU A 112 -0.47 0.68 -1.91
C LEU A 112 1.02 0.53 -1.61
N ARG A 113 1.44 -0.65 -1.14
CA ARG A 113 2.85 -0.96 -0.87
C ARG A 113 3.69 -0.86 -2.16
N SER A 114 3.22 -1.48 -3.24
CA SER A 114 3.92 -1.43 -4.53
C SER A 114 3.92 -0.02 -5.12
N LEU A 115 2.82 0.72 -5.00
CA LEU A 115 2.72 2.12 -5.45
C LEU A 115 3.70 3.00 -4.68
N HIS A 116 3.79 2.85 -3.35
CA HIS A 116 4.78 3.54 -2.53
C HIS A 116 6.22 3.25 -3.02
N ALA A 117 6.53 1.99 -3.32
CA ALA A 117 7.86 1.58 -3.75
C ALA A 117 8.26 2.14 -5.13
N VAL A 118 7.31 2.26 -6.06
CA VAL A 118 7.59 2.74 -7.43
C VAL A 118 7.41 4.25 -7.59
N ARG A 119 6.51 4.86 -6.81
CA ARG A 119 6.14 6.28 -6.92
C ARG A 119 5.44 6.79 -5.64
N TYR A 120 6.20 7.04 -4.58
CA TYR A 120 5.68 7.83 -3.46
C TYR A 120 5.33 9.27 -3.89
N SER A 121 4.21 9.78 -3.38
CA SER A 121 3.81 11.19 -3.46
C SER A 121 2.93 11.56 -2.27
N ASP A 122 3.07 12.79 -1.75
CA ASP A 122 2.20 13.33 -0.70
C ASP A 122 0.73 13.36 -1.12
N GLU A 123 0.45 13.39 -2.42
CA GLU A 123 -0.91 13.31 -3.00
C GLU A 123 -1.66 12.04 -2.59
N LEU A 124 -0.95 10.99 -2.16
CA LEU A 124 -1.55 9.73 -1.70
C LEU A 124 -2.15 9.85 -0.29
N LEU A 125 -1.63 10.76 0.54
CA LEU A 125 -1.96 10.85 1.98
C LEU A 125 -3.45 10.99 2.29
N PRO A 126 -4.25 11.81 1.56
CA PRO A 126 -5.68 11.92 1.84
C PRO A 126 -6.43 10.60 1.62
N PHE A 127 -6.07 9.84 0.60
CA PHE A 127 -6.71 8.56 0.27
C PHE A 127 -6.34 7.48 1.30
N VAL A 128 -5.07 7.43 1.69
CA VAL A 128 -4.59 6.51 2.73
C VAL A 128 -5.20 6.84 4.09
N SER A 129 -5.29 8.12 4.45
CA SER A 129 -5.94 8.57 5.69
C SER A 129 -7.42 8.22 5.73
N GLN A 130 -8.09 8.27 4.58
CA GLN A 130 -9.46 7.79 4.49
C GLN A 130 -9.53 6.27 4.67
N ALA A 131 -8.67 5.49 4.00
CA ALA A 131 -8.62 4.04 4.09
C ALA A 131 -8.45 3.50 5.52
N LEU A 132 -7.69 4.21 6.37
CA LEU A 132 -7.52 3.85 7.77
C LEU A 132 -8.86 3.75 8.55
N LYS A 133 -9.90 4.45 8.08
CA LYS A 133 -11.25 4.43 8.67
C LYS A 133 -12.09 3.23 8.22
N SER A 134 -11.57 2.38 7.33
CA SER A 134 -12.28 1.20 6.85
C SER A 134 -12.57 0.25 8.03
N PRO A 135 -13.78 -0.34 8.12
CA PRO A 135 -14.07 -1.35 9.13
C PRO A 135 -13.31 -2.67 8.86
N ASN A 136 -12.86 -2.92 7.63
CA ASN A 136 -12.19 -4.16 7.25
C ASN A 136 -10.72 -4.18 7.74
N PRO A 137 -10.36 -5.03 8.71
CA PRO A 137 -9.01 -5.03 9.31
C PRO A 137 -7.90 -5.36 8.30
N ILE A 138 -8.19 -6.17 7.28
CA ILE A 138 -7.22 -6.50 6.23
C ILE A 138 -6.82 -5.23 5.47
N THR A 139 -7.81 -4.44 5.03
CA THR A 139 -7.57 -3.22 4.24
C THR A 139 -6.85 -2.10 4.99
N VAL A 140 -6.87 -2.12 6.32
CA VAL A 140 -6.33 -1.05 7.18
C VAL A 140 -4.84 -1.23 7.49
N THR A 141 -4.31 -2.45 7.36
CA THR A 141 -2.93 -2.80 7.73
C THR A 141 -1.90 -1.94 7.00
N HIS A 142 -1.87 -1.99 5.66
CA HIS A 142 -0.92 -1.24 4.86
C HIS A 142 -1.11 0.28 4.94
N PRO A 143 -2.35 0.83 4.96
CA PRO A 143 -2.57 2.24 5.25
C PRO A 143 -1.99 2.72 6.58
N ALA A 144 -2.09 1.92 7.65
CA ALA A 144 -1.50 2.27 8.93
C ALA A 144 0.03 2.42 8.84
N LEU A 145 0.70 1.45 8.20
CA LEU A 145 2.15 1.46 8.00
C LEU A 145 2.59 2.63 7.11
N PHE A 146 1.86 2.90 6.03
CA PHE A 146 2.12 4.06 5.17
C PHE A 146 2.07 5.38 5.94
N LEU A 147 1.07 5.56 6.81
CA LEU A 147 0.96 6.75 7.63
C LEU A 147 2.05 6.84 8.70
N GLY A 148 2.57 5.73 9.20
CA GLY A 148 3.75 5.76 10.07
C GLY A 148 5.00 6.30 9.39
N GLU A 149 5.17 5.97 8.11
CA GLU A 149 6.33 6.45 7.36
C GLU A 149 6.18 7.90 6.89
N HIS A 150 4.99 8.30 6.48
CA HIS A 150 4.77 9.54 5.73
C HIS A 150 3.70 10.47 6.30
N GLY A 151 2.92 10.01 7.26
CA GLY A 151 1.83 10.79 7.84
C GLY A 151 2.32 12.06 8.50
N SER A 152 1.39 12.99 8.71
CA SER A 152 1.61 14.16 9.56
C SER A 152 1.22 13.84 11.01
N PRO A 153 1.53 14.70 11.99
CA PRO A 153 1.08 14.51 13.37
C PRO A 153 -0.43 14.26 13.52
N SER A 154 -1.29 14.77 12.64
CA SER A 154 -2.73 14.47 12.71
C SER A 154 -3.08 13.02 12.36
N SER A 155 -2.19 12.29 11.69
CA SER A 155 -2.33 10.86 11.41
C SER A 155 -2.18 10.03 12.69
N GLN A 156 -1.42 10.51 13.68
CA GLN A 156 -1.27 9.88 14.99
C GLN A 156 -2.63 9.72 15.68
N ASP A 157 -3.47 10.77 15.65
CA ASP A 157 -4.81 10.72 16.26
C ASP A 157 -5.70 9.65 15.62
N LEU A 158 -5.65 9.51 14.29
CA LEU A 158 -6.43 8.49 13.58
C LEU A 158 -5.96 7.06 13.93
N LEU A 159 -4.64 6.86 14.06
CA LEU A 159 -4.05 5.59 14.47
C LEU A 159 -4.47 5.22 15.90
N TRP A 160 -4.41 6.18 16.83
CA TRP A 160 -4.87 5.98 18.22
C TRP A 160 -6.35 5.61 18.28
N GLN A 161 -7.22 6.34 17.58
CA GLN A 161 -8.65 6.03 17.54
C GLN A 161 -8.91 4.61 17.03
N ARG A 162 -8.19 4.18 15.99
CA ARG A 162 -8.35 2.84 15.43
C ARG A 162 -7.83 1.77 16.38
N LEU A 163 -6.71 2.02 17.06
CA LEU A 163 -6.10 1.11 18.02
C LEU A 163 -6.99 0.94 19.27
N GLU A 164 -7.53 2.03 19.81
CA GLU A 164 -8.47 2.01 20.93
C GLU A 164 -9.77 1.26 20.59
N SER A 165 -10.28 1.44 19.37
CA SER A 165 -11.43 0.68 18.88
C SER A 165 -11.14 -0.82 18.80
N LEU A 166 -9.93 -1.19 18.37
CA LEU A 166 -9.49 -2.59 18.32
C LEU A 166 -9.39 -3.17 19.73
N TRP A 167 -8.72 -2.47 20.64
CA TRP A 167 -8.55 -2.89 22.04
C TRP A 167 -9.89 -3.10 22.72
N THR A 168 -10.81 -2.16 22.56
CA THR A 168 -12.17 -2.26 23.13
C THR A 168 -12.91 -3.49 22.59
N ALA A 169 -12.83 -3.75 21.28
CA ALA A 169 -13.54 -4.86 20.64
C ALA A 169 -12.99 -6.25 21.02
N TRP A 170 -11.72 -6.33 21.43
CA TRP A 170 -11.02 -7.60 21.67
C TRP A 170 -10.58 -7.81 23.12
N HIS A 171 -10.81 -6.84 24.01
CA HIS A 171 -10.37 -6.88 25.42
C HIS A 171 -10.76 -8.20 26.12
N ASP A 172 -12.05 -8.56 26.09
CA ASP A 172 -12.57 -9.75 26.77
C ASP A 172 -12.13 -11.07 26.12
N ARG A 173 -11.53 -11.01 24.92
CA ARG A 173 -11.10 -12.18 24.13
C ARG A 173 -9.64 -12.06 23.70
N ALA A 174 -8.83 -11.31 24.44
CA ALA A 174 -7.42 -11.07 24.14
C ALA A 174 -6.60 -12.37 24.01
N SER A 175 -6.98 -13.41 24.77
CA SER A 175 -6.35 -14.74 24.69
C SER A 175 -6.49 -15.40 23.31
N GLU A 176 -7.53 -15.07 22.54
CA GLU A 176 -7.68 -15.56 21.16
C GLU A 176 -6.63 -14.97 20.23
N LEU A 177 -6.22 -13.71 20.45
CA LEU A 177 -5.17 -13.03 19.67
C LEU A 177 -3.78 -13.57 20.00
N GLN A 178 -3.53 -13.89 21.27
CA GLN A 178 -2.22 -14.34 21.75
C GLN A 178 -1.71 -15.58 21.00
N ILE A 179 -2.62 -16.49 20.66
CA ILE A 179 -2.32 -17.76 19.97
C ILE A 179 -2.50 -17.68 18.45
N ALA A 180 -3.13 -16.61 17.94
CA ALA A 180 -3.38 -16.43 16.53
C ALA A 180 -2.08 -16.02 15.81
N THR A 181 -1.69 -16.73 14.76
CA THR A 181 -0.59 -16.30 13.89
C THR A 181 -1.06 -15.19 12.94
N MET A 182 -0.17 -14.25 12.60
CA MET A 182 -0.47 -13.26 11.55
C MET A 182 -0.78 -13.98 10.24
N ASN A 183 -1.83 -13.54 9.55
CA ASN A 183 -2.23 -14.11 8.28
C ASN A 183 -2.86 -13.04 7.38
N PHE A 184 -2.13 -12.70 6.31
CA PHE A 184 -2.50 -11.68 5.33
C PHE A 184 -3.44 -12.21 4.23
N SER A 185 -3.92 -13.46 4.34
CA SER A 185 -4.80 -14.05 3.33
C SER A 185 -6.27 -13.73 3.59
N ALA A 186 -7.07 -13.69 2.50
CA ALA A 186 -8.52 -13.51 2.57
C ALA A 186 -9.26 -14.59 3.38
N GLY A 187 -8.60 -15.72 3.69
CA GLY A 187 -9.13 -16.79 4.54
C GLY A 187 -8.74 -16.69 6.02
N ALA A 188 -8.04 -15.62 6.43
CA ALA A 188 -7.66 -15.40 7.81
C ALA A 188 -8.91 -15.30 8.71
N ASN A 189 -8.89 -15.98 9.86
CA ASN A 189 -9.97 -15.86 10.83
C ASN A 189 -9.93 -14.48 11.53
N PRO A 190 -11.02 -14.05 12.20
CA PRO A 190 -11.07 -12.72 12.82
C PRO A 190 -9.94 -12.44 13.82
N ALA A 191 -9.48 -13.44 14.59
CA ALA A 191 -8.40 -13.26 15.56
C ALA A 191 -7.04 -13.05 14.88
N GLN A 192 -6.79 -13.75 13.77
CA GLN A 192 -5.57 -13.55 12.95
C GLN A 192 -5.55 -12.14 12.34
N GLN A 193 -6.68 -11.67 11.81
CA GLN A 193 -6.81 -10.33 11.25
C GLN A 193 -6.65 -9.24 12.33
N ALA A 194 -7.20 -9.47 13.52
CA ALA A 194 -7.06 -8.54 14.64
C ALA A 194 -5.63 -8.48 15.19
N ASN A 195 -4.94 -9.62 15.30
CA ASN A 195 -3.53 -9.64 15.70
C ASN A 195 -2.64 -8.89 14.69
N GLN A 196 -2.86 -9.11 13.39
CA GLN A 196 -2.16 -8.38 12.34
C GLN A 196 -2.44 -6.87 12.43
N LEU A 197 -3.71 -6.49 12.58
CA LEU A 197 -4.11 -5.10 12.67
C LEU A 197 -3.52 -4.41 13.92
N GLU A 198 -3.49 -5.10 15.06
CA GLU A 198 -2.89 -4.56 16.29
C GLU A 198 -1.43 -4.20 16.09
N GLN A 199 -0.63 -5.12 15.55
CA GLN A 199 0.79 -4.88 15.29
C GLN A 199 1.00 -3.75 14.27
N ALA A 200 0.18 -3.69 13.21
CA ALA A 200 0.27 -2.66 12.20
C ALA A 200 -0.17 -1.27 12.69
N LEU A 201 -1.10 -1.19 13.65
CA LEU A 201 -1.51 0.07 14.27
C LEU A 201 -0.56 0.51 15.39
N ALA A 202 0.10 -0.43 16.08
CA ALA A 202 1.07 -0.13 17.13
C ALA A 202 2.46 0.25 16.59
N SER A 203 2.83 -0.20 15.38
CA SER A 203 4.14 0.09 14.79
C SER A 203 4.35 1.58 14.46
N PRO A 204 3.40 2.27 13.79
CA PRO A 204 3.53 3.69 13.48
C PRO A 204 3.72 4.58 14.72
N PRO A 205 2.92 4.48 15.80
CA PRO A 205 3.17 5.27 17.00
C PRO A 205 4.58 5.04 17.57
N ALA A 206 5.08 3.81 17.62
CA ALA A 206 6.40 3.52 18.18
C ALA A 206 7.57 3.96 17.27
N HIS A 207 7.40 3.97 15.94
CA HIS A 207 8.51 4.08 14.97
C HIS A 207 8.35 5.15 13.90
N ALA A 208 7.31 6.00 13.98
CA ALA A 208 7.07 7.01 12.96
C ALA A 208 8.26 7.96 12.74
N LYS A 209 8.47 8.33 11.49
CA LYS A 209 9.57 9.22 11.09
C LYS A 209 9.26 10.69 11.39
N ASN A 210 7.98 11.06 11.36
CA ASN A 210 7.52 12.45 11.37
C ASN A 210 6.92 12.92 12.71
N TRP A 211 6.76 12.03 13.68
CA TRP A 211 6.35 12.37 15.04
C TRP A 211 7.00 11.42 16.04
N LYS A 212 7.01 11.79 17.32
CA LYS A 212 7.55 10.98 18.41
C LYS A 212 6.58 10.97 19.57
N LEU A 213 6.34 9.80 20.13
CA LEU A 213 5.58 9.66 21.36
C LEU A 213 6.36 10.18 22.56
N SER A 214 5.65 10.77 23.50
CA SER A 214 6.12 11.00 24.86
C SER A 214 6.25 9.67 25.63
N PRO A 215 7.03 9.62 26.71
CA PRO A 215 7.10 8.42 27.57
C PRO A 215 5.73 7.94 28.05
N ALA A 216 4.83 8.87 28.41
CA ALA A 216 3.48 8.54 28.84
C ALA A 216 2.64 7.90 27.72
N GLU A 217 2.84 8.31 26.47
CA GLU A 217 2.16 7.70 25.32
C GLU A 217 2.73 6.31 24.98
N ILE A 218 4.03 6.08 25.19
CA ILE A 218 4.65 4.75 25.05
C ILE A 218 4.09 3.81 26.14
N ASP A 219 4.03 4.27 27.39
CA ASP A 219 3.43 3.49 28.48
C ASP A 219 1.97 3.17 28.20
N ARG A 220 1.22 4.14 27.68
CA ARG A 220 -0.16 3.95 27.22
C ARG A 220 -0.24 2.88 26.13
N LEU A 221 0.60 2.98 25.10
CA LEU A 221 0.65 2.01 24.00
C LEU A 221 0.89 0.58 24.53
N ARG A 222 1.94 0.43 25.35
CA ARG A 222 2.33 -0.83 25.96
C ARG A 222 1.24 -1.43 26.85
N SER A 223 0.58 -0.59 27.65
CA SER A 223 -0.48 -1.03 28.56
C SER A 223 -1.76 -1.47 27.84
N GLY A 224 -2.05 -0.89 26.67
CA GLY A 224 -3.22 -1.26 25.86
C GLY A 224 -3.02 -2.53 25.03
N CYS A 225 -1.77 -2.91 24.74
CA CYS A 225 -1.45 -4.09 23.94
C CYS A 225 -2.10 -5.38 24.49
N LEU A 226 -2.90 -6.01 23.63
CA LEU A 226 -3.55 -7.29 23.87
C LEU A 226 -2.57 -8.46 23.69
N THR A 227 -1.63 -8.34 22.75
CA THR A 227 -0.63 -9.38 22.46
C THR A 227 0.78 -9.03 22.93
N ASP A 228 1.60 -10.07 23.18
CA ASP A 228 3.04 -9.87 23.42
C ASP A 228 3.74 -9.29 22.20
N ALA A 229 3.29 -9.63 20.99
CA ALA A 229 3.83 -9.06 19.75
C ALA A 229 3.61 -7.54 19.68
N CYS A 230 2.44 -7.03 20.09
CA CYS A 230 2.20 -5.60 20.23
C CYS A 230 3.13 -4.96 21.26
N ARG A 231 3.38 -5.63 22.40
CA ARG A 231 4.31 -5.13 23.42
C ARG A 231 5.75 -5.07 22.90
N GLU A 232 6.19 -6.07 22.13
CA GLU A 232 7.49 -6.04 21.45
C GLU A 232 7.60 -4.86 20.47
N VAL A 233 6.50 -4.52 19.77
CA VAL A 233 6.46 -3.35 18.88
C VAL A 233 6.56 -2.05 19.68
N ALA A 234 5.78 -1.92 20.75
CA ALA A 234 5.77 -0.75 21.62
C ALA A 234 7.12 -0.51 22.31
N ASP A 235 7.80 -1.60 22.73
CA ASP A 235 9.13 -1.57 23.33
C ASP A 235 10.25 -1.36 22.29
N GLY A 236 9.91 -1.35 21.00
CA GLY A 236 10.86 -1.14 19.90
C GLY A 236 11.73 -2.35 19.55
N HIS A 237 11.41 -3.54 20.06
CA HIS A 237 12.07 -4.80 19.72
C HIS A 237 11.58 -5.40 18.40
N ARG A 238 10.41 -4.94 17.92
CA ARG A 238 9.82 -5.33 16.64
C ARG A 238 9.37 -4.08 15.88
N VAL A 239 9.55 -4.09 14.56
CA VAL A 239 9.06 -3.04 13.67
C VAL A 239 8.34 -3.68 12.49
N LEU A 240 7.12 -3.22 12.21
CA LEU A 240 6.46 -3.47 10.93
C LEU A 240 6.69 -2.25 10.05
N ASN A 241 7.21 -2.48 8.84
CA ASN A 241 7.40 -1.48 7.81
C ASN A 241 6.48 -1.77 6.63
N LEU A 242 6.22 -0.74 5.82
CA LEU A 242 5.39 -0.87 4.63
C LEU A 242 6.03 -1.82 3.61
#